data_AF-A0A3D5H926-F1
#
_entry.id   AF-A0A3D5H926-F1
#
_cell.length_a   1.000
_cell.length_b   1.000
_cell.length_c   1.000
_cell.angle_alpha   90.00
_cell.angle_beta   90.00
_cell.angle_gamma   90.00
#
_symmetry.space_group_name_H-M   'P 1'
#
loop_
_entity.id
_entity.type
_entity.pdbx_description
1 polymer ?
#
loop_
_entity_poly.entity_id
_entity_poly.type
_entity_poly.pdbx_seq_one_letter_code
_entity_poly.pdbx_strand_id
1 'polypeptide(L)'
;MAKQAPVEKAPEPPVEREQRNALYETLRKVLLAGIGAVAIAQEEIDDLVEKLVERGEIAEKDGKKLIHEINEKRKHESKKTEDQVSKRIEDALDRLNVPRKSDIDALGEKINELSAKVDELKKS
;
A
#
# COMPACT_ATOMS: atom_id res chain seq x y z
N MET A 1 -42.32 6.24 -42.04
CA MET A 1 -41.59 7.13 -41.11
C MET A 1 -41.96 6.74 -39.68
N ALA A 2 -41.25 5.79 -39.08
CA ALA A 2 -41.45 5.39 -37.68
C ALA A 2 -40.57 6.27 -36.79
N LYS A 3 -41.20 7.08 -35.95
CA LYS A 3 -40.52 7.94 -34.97
C LYS A 3 -39.92 7.04 -33.88
N GLN A 4 -38.61 7.15 -33.66
CA GLN A 4 -37.91 6.53 -32.55
C GLN A 4 -38.34 7.22 -31.25
N ALA A 5 -38.79 6.42 -30.28
CA ALA A 5 -38.99 6.87 -28.91
C ALA A 5 -37.62 7.17 -28.27
N PRO A 6 -37.49 8.24 -27.47
CA PRO A 6 -36.23 8.52 -26.80
C PRO A 6 -36.02 7.48 -25.70
N VAL A 7 -34.87 6.79 -25.76
CA VAL A 7 -34.42 5.86 -24.72
C VAL A 7 -34.23 6.68 -23.45
N GLU A 8 -35.15 6.51 -22.51
CA GLU A 8 -35.07 7.07 -21.16
C GLU A 8 -33.79 6.53 -20.51
N LYS A 9 -32.82 7.42 -20.34
CA LYS A 9 -31.51 7.12 -19.76
C LYS A 9 -31.77 6.73 -18.30
N ALA A 10 -31.60 5.44 -17.99
CA ALA A 10 -31.71 4.92 -16.62
C ALA A 10 -30.88 5.78 -15.66
N PRO A 11 -31.36 6.06 -14.44
CA PRO A 11 -30.63 6.87 -13.48
C PRO A 11 -29.29 6.20 -13.17
N GLU A 12 -28.20 6.89 -13.51
CA GLU A 12 -26.85 6.47 -13.15
C GLU A 12 -26.79 6.38 -11.61
N PRO A 13 -26.38 5.23 -11.03
CA PRO A 13 -26.34 5.07 -9.58
C PRO A 13 -25.41 6.13 -8.95
N PRO A 14 -25.77 6.69 -7.78
CA PRO A 14 -25.03 7.77 -7.17
C PRO A 14 -23.60 7.31 -6.88
N VAL A 15 -22.64 8.03 -7.43
CA VAL A 15 -21.22 7.71 -7.30
C VAL A 15 -20.75 8.13 -5.90
N GLU A 16 -20.72 7.17 -4.98
CA GLU A 16 -20.23 7.30 -3.59
C GLU A 16 -18.70 7.55 -3.53
N ARG A 17 -18.22 8.64 -4.13
CA ARG A 17 -16.78 8.94 -4.26
C ARG A 17 -16.15 9.51 -2.99
N GLU A 18 -16.93 10.07 -2.06
CA GLU A 18 -16.40 10.69 -0.82
C GLU A 18 -15.92 9.66 0.21
N GLN A 19 -16.59 8.52 0.35
CA GLN A 19 -16.26 7.54 1.40
C GLN A 19 -14.92 6.80 1.19
N ARG A 20 -14.54 6.51 -0.07
CA ARG A 20 -13.26 5.85 -0.36
C ARG A 20 -12.04 6.69 0.01
N ASN A 21 -12.16 8.02 -0.02
CA ASN A 21 -11.04 8.91 0.26
C ASN A 21 -10.74 8.99 1.75
N ALA A 22 -11.77 8.96 2.61
CA ALA A 22 -11.60 9.09 4.06
C ALA A 22 -10.84 7.90 4.67
N LEU A 23 -11.20 6.66 4.27
CA LEU A 23 -10.51 5.45 4.72
C LEU A 23 -9.07 5.38 4.19
N TYR A 24 -8.86 5.71 2.92
CA TYR A 24 -7.54 5.75 2.30
C TYR A 24 -6.63 6.79 2.98
N GLU A 25 -7.12 8.01 3.20
CA GLU A 25 -6.36 9.07 3.88
C GLU A 25 -6.04 8.71 5.33
N THR A 26 -6.95 8.03 6.02
CA THR A 26 -6.72 7.57 7.40
C THR A 26 -5.65 6.48 7.44
N LEU A 27 -5.73 5.48 6.57
CA LEU A 27 -4.72 4.42 6.45
C LEU A 27 -3.36 5.01 6.06
N ARG A 28 -3.32 5.94 5.11
CA ARG A 28 -2.11 6.64 4.69
C ARG A 28 -1.46 7.39 5.85
N LYS A 29 -2.24 8.13 6.65
CA LYS A 29 -1.73 8.84 7.84
C LYS A 29 -1.16 7.89 8.89
N VAL A 30 -1.84 6.78 9.17
CA VAL A 30 -1.34 5.76 10.11
C VAL A 30 -0.04 5.14 9.61
N LEU A 31 0.05 4.81 8.32
CA LEU A 31 1.27 4.28 7.72
C LEU A 31 2.43 5.29 7.78
N LEU A 32 2.18 6.55 7.43
CA LEU A 32 3.18 7.62 7.51
C LEU A 32 3.65 7.85 8.96
N ALA A 33 2.73 7.83 9.92
CA ALA A 33 3.07 7.93 11.34
C ALA A 33 3.90 6.73 11.81
N GLY A 34 3.57 5.51 11.36
CA GLY A 34 4.34 4.30 11.67
C GLY A 34 5.76 4.35 11.10
N ILE A 35 5.91 4.76 9.83
CA ILE A 35 7.23 4.94 9.21
C ILE A 35 8.02 6.03 9.93
N GLY A 36 7.39 7.17 10.25
CA GLY A 36 8.02 8.27 10.97
C GLY A 36 8.47 7.88 12.38
N ALA A 37 7.64 7.15 13.12
CA ALA A 37 8.00 6.66 14.45
C ALA A 37 9.19 5.69 14.43
N VAL A 38 9.25 4.80 13.42
CA VAL A 38 10.39 3.90 13.22
C VAL A 38 11.65 4.67 12.82
N ALA A 39 11.54 5.72 12.00
CA ALA A 39 12.69 6.55 11.63
C ALA A 39 13.29 7.26 12.86
N ILE A 40 12.45 7.88 13.69
CA ILE A 40 12.88 8.53 14.95
C ILE A 40 13.55 7.51 15.88
N ALA A 41 12.98 6.32 16.03
CA ALA A 41 13.57 5.28 16.87
C ALA A 41 14.94 4.79 16.38
N GLN A 42 15.26 4.92 15.09
CA GLN A 42 16.58 4.57 14.57
C GLN A 42 17.64 5.59 14.93
N GLU A 43 17.30 6.87 14.89
CA GLU A 43 18.19 7.97 15.28
C GLU A 43 18.51 7.87 16.78
N GLU A 44 17.52 7.54 17.60
CA GLU A 44 17.66 7.52 19.06
C GLU A 44 18.47 6.35 19.63
N ILE A 45 18.67 5.29 18.84
CA ILE A 45 19.49 4.15 19.26
C ILE A 45 20.97 4.56 19.36
N ASP A 46 21.45 5.37 18.42
CA ASP A 46 22.84 5.81 18.39
C ASP A 46 23.12 6.72 19.60
N ASP A 47 22.23 7.69 19.86
CA ASP A 47 22.27 8.59 21.02
C ASP A 47 22.19 7.86 22.37
N LEU A 48 21.36 6.81 22.45
CA LEU A 48 21.25 6.00 23.68
C LEU A 48 22.56 5.26 23.96
N VAL A 49 23.16 4.65 22.93
CA VAL A 49 24.44 3.94 23.09
C VAL A 49 25.55 4.93 23.45
N GLU A 50 25.58 6.10 22.84
CA GLU A 50 26.54 7.16 23.18
C GLU A 50 26.41 7.59 24.65
N LYS A 51 25.18 7.85 25.13
CA LYS A 51 24.93 8.16 26.55
C LYS A 51 25.38 7.05 27.50
N LEU A 52 25.21 5.78 27.13
CA LEU A 52 25.69 4.66 27.95
C LEU A 52 27.23 4.61 28.00
N VAL A 53 27.91 4.97 26.92
CA VAL A 53 29.38 5.09 26.89
C VAL A 53 29.83 6.26 27.77
N GLU A 54 29.20 7.43 27.64
CA GLU A 54 29.53 8.63 28.43
C GLU A 54 29.34 8.41 29.94
N ARG A 55 28.29 7.68 30.31
CA ARG A 55 28.01 7.31 31.71
C ARG A 55 28.95 6.21 32.24
N GLY A 56 29.79 5.63 31.37
CA GLY A 56 30.70 4.54 31.71
C GLY A 56 29.98 3.21 31.95
N GLU A 57 28.71 3.08 31.54
CA GLU A 57 27.94 1.84 31.66
C GLU A 57 28.39 0.79 30.64
N ILE A 58 28.99 1.23 29.52
CA ILE A 58 29.59 0.37 28.50
C ILE A 58 30.92 0.96 27.98
N ALA A 59 31.82 0.10 27.51
CA ALA A 59 33.03 0.56 26.83
C ALA A 59 32.71 1.11 25.43
N GLU A 60 33.42 2.15 24.99
CA GLU A 60 33.24 2.78 23.66
C GLU A 60 33.33 1.76 22.51
N LYS A 61 34.28 0.81 22.63
CA LYS A 61 34.47 -0.26 21.65
C LYS A 61 33.26 -1.20 21.56
N ASP A 62 32.64 -1.49 22.70
CA ASP A 62 31.48 -2.38 22.79
C ASP A 62 30.21 -1.66 22.29
N GLY A 63 30.08 -0.36 22.57
CA GLY A 63 29.01 0.48 22.00
C GLY A 63 29.06 0.52 20.47
N LYS A 64 30.23 0.80 19.88
CA LYS A 64 30.40 0.77 18.41
C LYS A 64 30.10 -0.60 17.79
N LYS A 65 30.46 -1.68 18.49
CA LYS A 65 30.17 -3.05 18.05
C LYS A 65 28.67 -3.34 18.08
N LEU A 66 27.97 -2.89 19.12
CA LEU A 66 26.52 -3.08 19.26
C LEU A 66 25.75 -2.40 18.12
N ILE A 67 26.08 -1.15 17.80
CA ILE A 67 25.49 -0.38 16.69
C ILE A 67 25.68 -1.13 15.37
N HIS A 68 26.90 -1.61 15.13
CA HIS A 68 27.24 -2.35 13.92
C HIS A 68 26.45 -3.67 13.81
N GLU A 69 26.36 -4.44 14.89
CA GLU A 69 25.60 -5.70 14.92
C GLU A 69 24.09 -5.49 14.71
N ILE A 70 23.52 -4.42 15.27
CA ILE A 70 22.12 -4.02 15.05
C ILE A 70 21.89 -3.68 13.58
N ASN A 71 22.78 -2.91 12.96
CA ASN A 71 22.69 -2.52 11.55
C ASN A 71 22.79 -3.72 10.61
N GLU A 72 23.74 -4.62 10.84
CA GLU A 72 23.91 -5.85 10.08
C GLU A 72 22.67 -6.76 10.19
N LYS A 73 22.17 -7.00 11.41
CA LYS A 73 20.95 -7.80 11.63
C LYS A 73 19.74 -7.19 10.93
N ARG A 74 19.55 -5.86 11.02
CA ARG A 74 18.44 -5.17 10.33
C ARG A 74 18.52 -5.36 8.82
N LYS A 75 19.70 -5.23 8.23
CA LYS A 75 19.89 -5.37 6.77
C LYS A 75 19.55 -6.79 6.30
N HIS A 76 19.90 -7.81 7.08
CA HIS A 76 19.59 -9.20 6.77
C HIS A 76 18.11 -9.55 6.99
N GLU A 77 17.51 -9.11 8.11
CA GLU A 77 16.12 -9.42 8.47
C GLU A 77 15.08 -8.58 7.71
N SER A 78 15.43 -7.37 7.24
CA SER A 78 14.53 -6.47 6.51
C SER A 78 13.95 -7.15 5.26
N LYS A 79 14.80 -7.82 4.47
CA LYS A 79 14.38 -8.41 3.20
C LYS A 79 13.38 -9.56 3.39
N LYS A 80 13.64 -10.42 4.38
CA LYS A 80 12.74 -11.52 4.73
C LYS A 80 11.43 -11.02 5.34
N THR A 81 11.50 -9.95 6.12
CA THR A 81 10.32 -9.31 6.72
C THR A 81 9.45 -8.65 5.66
N GLU A 82 10.04 -7.96 4.69
CA GLU A 82 9.34 -7.30 3.58
C GLU A 82 8.51 -8.31 2.75
N ASP A 83 9.10 -9.45 2.40
CA ASP A 83 8.40 -10.52 1.68
C ASP A 83 7.22 -11.09 2.50
N GLN A 84 7.42 -11.31 3.80
CA GLN A 84 6.38 -11.82 4.69
C GLN A 84 5.25 -10.82 4.91
N VAL A 85 5.58 -9.53 5.07
CA VAL A 85 4.61 -8.46 5.22
C VAL A 85 3.80 -8.29 3.94
N SER A 86 4.45 -8.29 2.77
CA SER A 86 3.78 -8.20 1.48
C SER A 86 2.77 -9.33 1.29
N LYS A 87 3.16 -10.58 1.56
CA LYS A 87 2.23 -11.73 1.51
C LYS A 87 1.05 -11.60 2.47
N ARG A 88 1.30 -11.15 3.71
CA ARG A 88 0.21 -10.94 4.69
C ARG A 88 -0.76 -9.85 4.27
N ILE A 89 -0.26 -8.79 3.64
CA ILE A 89 -1.10 -7.72 3.10
C ILE A 89 -1.92 -8.27 1.93
N GLU A 90 -1.31 -9.02 1.01
CA GLU A 90 -2.04 -9.68 -0.08
C GLU A 90 -3.15 -10.60 0.44
N ASP A 91 -2.83 -11.51 1.38
CA ASP A 91 -3.80 -12.41 1.99
C ASP A 91 -4.96 -11.65 2.67
N ALA A 92 -4.66 -10.52 3.32
CA ALA A 92 -5.68 -9.69 3.98
C ALA A 92 -6.58 -8.99 2.95
N LEU A 93 -6.01 -8.47 1.86
CA LEU A 93 -6.77 -7.84 0.78
C LEU A 93 -7.68 -8.85 0.08
N ASP A 94 -7.19 -10.07 -0.15
CA ASP A 94 -7.96 -11.15 -0.75
C ASP A 94 -9.16 -11.54 0.15
N ARG A 95 -8.95 -11.63 1.47
CA ARG A 95 -10.02 -11.91 2.45
C ARG A 95 -11.07 -10.81 2.54
N LEU A 96 -10.67 -9.56 2.35
CA LEU A 96 -11.55 -8.40 2.34
C LEU A 96 -12.22 -8.18 0.96
N ASN A 97 -11.95 -9.08 0.00
CA ASN A 97 -12.49 -9.02 -1.36
C ASN A 97 -12.17 -7.68 -2.05
N VAL A 98 -11.00 -7.11 -1.75
CA VAL A 98 -10.53 -5.85 -2.32
C VAL A 98 -9.74 -6.16 -3.60
N PRO A 99 -10.29 -5.85 -4.80
CA PRO A 99 -9.61 -6.15 -6.06
C PRO A 99 -8.36 -5.28 -6.24
N ARG A 100 -7.33 -5.85 -6.87
CA ARG A 100 -6.10 -5.10 -7.18
C ARG A 100 -6.37 -4.15 -8.33
N LYS A 101 -5.59 -3.08 -8.40
CA LYS A 101 -5.66 -2.13 -9.51
C LYS A 101 -5.44 -2.82 -10.86
N SER A 102 -4.50 -3.76 -10.92
CA SER A 102 -4.23 -4.58 -12.11
C SER A 102 -5.45 -5.35 -12.61
N ASP A 103 -6.28 -5.85 -11.69
CA ASP A 103 -7.46 -6.63 -12.01
C ASP A 103 -8.54 -5.74 -12.62
N ILE A 104 -8.67 -4.51 -12.09
CA ILE A 104 -9.58 -3.49 -12.63
C ILE A 104 -9.13 -3.07 -14.03
N ASP A 105 -7.83 -2.81 -14.23
CA ASP A 105 -7.28 -2.39 -15.52
C ASP A 105 -7.46 -3.51 -16.57
N ALA A 106 -7.18 -4.77 -16.22
CA ALA A 106 -7.36 -5.92 -17.10
C ALA A 106 -8.84 -6.19 -17.45
N LEU A 107 -9.77 -5.96 -16.52
CA LEU A 107 -11.21 -6.00 -16.80
C LEU A 107 -11.60 -4.85 -17.74
N GLY A 108 -11.04 -3.66 -17.55
CA GLY A 108 -11.25 -2.50 -18.43
C GLY A 108 -10.85 -2.79 -19.87
N GLU A 109 -9.68 -3.40 -20.11
CA GLU A 109 -9.25 -3.81 -21.45
C GLU A 109 -10.20 -4.82 -22.09
N LYS A 110 -10.61 -5.85 -21.35
CA LYS A 110 -11.56 -6.86 -21.84
C LYS A 110 -12.92 -6.24 -22.19
N ILE A 111 -13.41 -5.31 -21.38
CA ILE A 111 -14.67 -4.59 -21.64
C ILE A 111 -14.55 -3.74 -22.90
N ASN A 112 -13.42 -3.07 -23.11
CA ASN A 112 -13.18 -2.28 -24.33
C ASN A 112 -13.16 -3.17 -25.57
N GLU A 113 -12.48 -4.32 -25.51
CA GLU A 113 -12.42 -5.28 -26.61
C GLU A 113 -13.81 -5.85 -26.93
N LEU A 114 -14.59 -6.19 -25.90
CA LEU A 114 -15.96 -6.69 -26.08
C LEU A 114 -16.88 -5.62 -26.66
N SER A 115 -16.74 -4.36 -26.21
CA SER A 115 -17.52 -3.23 -26.73
C SER A 115 -17.24 -3.00 -28.21
N ALA A 116 -15.97 -3.08 -28.64
CA ALA A 116 -15.59 -2.97 -30.05
C ALA A 116 -16.23 -4.08 -30.91
N LYS A 117 -16.22 -5.33 -30.45
CA LYS A 117 -16.85 -6.46 -31.16
C LYS A 117 -18.38 -6.32 -31.25
N VAL A 118 -19.03 -5.82 -30.19
CA VAL A 118 -20.48 -5.57 -30.20
C VAL A 118 -20.84 -4.45 -31.18
N ASP A 119 -20.03 -3.39 -31.26
CA ASP A 119 -20.26 -2.29 -32.21
C ASP A 119 -20.04 -2.72 -33.67
N GLU A 120 -19.10 -3.64 -33.92
CA GLU A 120 -18.88 -4.25 -35.24
C GLU A 120 -20.08 -5.09 -35.68
N LEU A 121 -20.63 -5.90 -34.76
CA LEU A 121 -21.85 -6.70 -35.01
C LEU A 121 -23.10 -5.84 -35.19
N LYS A 122 -23.19 -4.67 -34.55
CA LYS A 122 -24.31 -3.73 -34.74
C LYS A 122 -24.24 -2.94 -36.06
N LYS A 123 -23.07 -2.87 -36.70
CA LYS A 123 -22.88 -2.21 -38.00
C LYS A 123 -23.09 -3.15 -39.19
N SER A 124 -23.14 -4.47 -38.95
CA SER A 124 -23.59 -5.48 -39.92
C SER A 124 -25.10 -5.69 -39.84
#